data_AF-A0A502EK74-F1
#
_entry.id   AF-A0A502EK74-F1
#
_cell.length_a   1.000
_cell.length_b   1.000
_cell.length_c   1.000
_cell.angle_alpha   90.00
_cell.angle_beta   90.00
_cell.angle_gamma   90.00
#
_symmetry.space_group_name_H-M   'P 1'
#
loop_
_entity.id
_entity.type
_entity.pdbx_description
1 polymer ?
#
loop_
_entity_poly.entity_id
_entity_poly.type
_entity_poly.pdbx_seq_one_letter_code
_entity_poly.pdbx_strand_id
1 'polypeptide(L)'
;MGACAVGAVVVGAGLLPAAAAAPCKASGYAVTASGVLNSAGAYLDAHPGADDVLTAAASQPVPEAQSSVRGYFLAHPGEFLDLQNIVQPLKDVKNQCGVDVSPTQLATLFQALA
;
A
#
# COMPACT_ATOMS: atom_id res chain seq x y z
N MET A 1 29.41 -3.93 26.76
CA MET A 1 28.80 -5.25 27.01
C MET A 1 27.78 -5.12 28.12
N GLY A 2 26.50 -5.32 27.85
CA GLY A 2 25.43 -5.23 28.86
C GLY A 2 24.40 -6.34 28.68
N ALA A 3 24.52 -7.34 29.55
CA ALA A 3 23.56 -8.33 30.03
C ALA A 3 22.59 -9.02 29.04
N CYS A 4 22.81 -10.33 28.85
CA CYS A 4 21.82 -11.28 28.35
C CYS A 4 20.71 -11.48 29.38
N ALA A 5 19.45 -11.30 28.97
CA ALA A 5 18.30 -11.84 29.68
C ALA A 5 17.57 -12.81 28.76
N VAL A 6 17.64 -14.10 29.10
CA VAL A 6 16.94 -15.19 28.44
C VAL A 6 15.46 -15.09 28.83
N GLY A 7 14.60 -14.75 27.86
CA GLY A 7 13.15 -14.74 28.01
C GLY A 7 12.56 -16.08 27.55
N ALA A 8 11.78 -16.72 28.42
CA ALA A 8 11.17 -18.03 28.24
C ALA A 8 10.28 -18.13 27.00
N VAL A 9 10.40 -19.23 26.24
CA VAL A 9 9.49 -19.57 25.14
C VAL A 9 8.32 -20.37 25.72
N VAL A 10 7.16 -19.72 25.86
CA VAL A 10 5.88 -20.40 26.02
C VAL A 10 5.33 -20.71 24.62
N VAL A 11 5.31 -22.00 24.25
CA VAL A 11 4.65 -22.46 23.02
C VAL A 11 3.14 -22.49 23.26
N GLY A 12 2.50 -21.36 23.01
CA GLY A 12 1.05 -21.26 22.83
C GLY A 12 0.75 -21.06 21.35
N ALA A 13 -0.10 -21.90 20.77
CA ALA A 13 -0.61 -21.78 19.40
C ALA A 13 -1.60 -20.61 19.25
N GLY A 14 -1.22 -19.43 19.75
CA GLY A 14 -1.89 -18.17 19.49
C GLY A 14 -1.13 -17.44 18.39
N LEU A 15 -1.87 -16.79 17.50
CA LEU A 15 -1.38 -15.84 16.50
C LEU A 15 -0.31 -14.94 17.15
N LEU A 16 0.97 -15.25 16.93
CA LEU A 16 2.05 -14.37 17.32
C LEU A 16 1.73 -13.02 16.65
N PRO A 17 1.76 -11.89 17.38
CA PRO A 17 1.83 -10.61 16.71
C PRO A 17 3.03 -10.73 15.77
N ALA A 18 2.78 -10.72 14.45
CA ALA A 18 3.86 -10.60 13.50
C ALA A 18 4.70 -9.45 14.01
N ALA A 19 5.97 -9.72 14.36
CA ALA A 19 6.85 -8.71 14.92
C ALA A 19 6.74 -7.52 13.99
N ALA A 20 6.03 -6.47 14.43
CA ALA A 20 5.62 -5.41 13.53
C ALA A 20 6.92 -4.79 13.07
N ALA A 21 7.28 -5.04 11.81
CA ALA A 21 8.50 -4.50 11.24
C ALA A 21 8.44 -3.00 11.50
N ALA A 22 9.51 -2.44 12.08
CA ALA A 22 9.51 -1.04 12.47
C ALA A 22 9.06 -0.22 11.25
N PRO A 23 7.94 0.55 11.34
CA PRO A 23 7.28 1.12 10.17
C PRO A 23 8.22 2.04 9.38
N CYS A 24 9.24 2.58 10.06
CA CYS A 24 10.25 3.48 9.48
C CYS A 24 11.48 2.76 8.91
N LYS A 25 11.37 1.46 8.63
CA LYS A 25 12.35 0.67 7.88
C LYS A 25 11.74 0.22 6.56
N ALA A 26 12.59 0.00 5.55
CA ALA A 26 12.14 -0.49 4.24
C ALA A 26 11.28 -1.76 4.32
N SER A 27 11.61 -2.68 5.24
CA SER A 27 10.82 -3.89 5.49
C SER A 27 9.42 -3.60 6.05
N GLY A 28 9.28 -2.63 6.96
CA GLY A 28 7.97 -2.22 7.50
C GLY A 28 7.10 -1.53 6.46
N TYR A 29 7.70 -0.65 5.65
CA TYR A 29 7.02 -0.06 4.51
C TYR A 29 6.54 -1.12 3.52
N ALA A 30 7.40 -2.09 3.16
CA ALA A 30 7.04 -3.16 2.23
C ALA A 30 5.88 -4.03 2.75
N VAL A 31 5.88 -4.40 4.03
CA VAL A 31 4.75 -5.14 4.64
C VAL A 31 3.46 -4.34 4.55
N THR A 32 3.51 -3.04 4.85
CA THR A 32 2.34 -2.15 4.77
C THR A 32 1.84 -2.03 3.34
N ALA A 33 2.74 -1.81 2.38
CA ALA A 33 2.42 -1.71 0.97
C ALA A 33 1.78 -2.99 0.43
N SER A 34 2.33 -4.17 0.77
CA SER A 34 1.77 -5.46 0.38
C SER A 34 0.35 -5.66 0.91
N GLY A 35 0.08 -5.25 2.16
CA GLY A 35 -1.26 -5.30 2.73
C GLY A 35 -2.25 -4.38 2.00
N VAL A 36 -1.84 -3.14 1.72
CA VAL A 36 -2.65 -2.19 0.94
C VAL A 36 -2.92 -2.69 -0.47
N LEU A 37 -1.92 -3.23 -1.15
CA LEU A 37 -2.06 -3.78 -2.50
C LEU A 37 -3.00 -5.00 -2.53
N ASN A 38 -2.91 -5.88 -1.53
CA ASN A 38 -3.83 -7.01 -1.42
C ASN A 38 -5.28 -6.55 -1.23
N SER A 39 -5.51 -5.57 -0.36
CA SER A 39 -6.84 -4.99 -0.16
C SER A 39 -7.35 -4.26 -1.40
N ALA A 40 -6.48 -3.55 -2.11
CA ALA A 40 -6.82 -2.90 -3.36
C ALA A 40 -7.20 -3.91 -4.45
N GLY A 41 -6.44 -5.00 -4.60
CA GLY A 41 -6.77 -6.07 -5.56
C GLY A 41 -8.14 -6.69 -5.28
N ALA A 42 -8.41 -7.08 -4.03
CA ALA A 42 -9.71 -7.63 -3.65
C ALA A 42 -10.87 -6.63 -3.86
N TYR A 43 -10.61 -5.34 -3.66
CA TYR A 43 -11.59 -4.29 -3.92
C TYR A 43 -11.87 -4.15 -5.42
N LEU A 44 -10.84 -4.10 -6.26
CA LEU A 44 -10.98 -3.95 -7.71
C LEU A 44 -11.66 -5.18 -8.34
N ASP A 45 -11.33 -6.39 -7.89
CA ASP A 45 -12.03 -7.62 -8.31
C ASP A 45 -13.53 -7.56 -8.03
N ALA A 46 -13.94 -6.87 -6.96
CA ALA A 46 -15.34 -6.67 -6.60
C ALA A 46 -15.99 -5.46 -7.30
N HIS A 47 -15.19 -4.58 -7.93
CA HIS A 47 -15.63 -3.34 -8.58
C HIS A 47 -15.10 -3.28 -10.01
N PRO A 48 -15.69 -4.04 -10.95
CA PRO A 48 -15.15 -4.18 -12.32
C PRO A 48 -15.06 -2.85 -13.07
N GLY A 49 -15.95 -1.88 -12.81
CA GLY A 49 -15.85 -0.56 -13.44
C GLY A 49 -14.59 0.22 -13.01
N ALA A 50 -14.21 0.12 -11.74
CA ALA A 50 -13.01 0.75 -11.21
C ALA A 50 -11.75 0.03 -11.72
N ASP A 51 -11.79 -1.30 -11.79
CA ASP A 51 -10.72 -2.11 -12.35
C ASP A 51 -10.48 -1.80 -13.83
N ASP A 52 -11.55 -1.75 -14.63
CA ASP A 52 -11.51 -1.45 -16.05
C ASP A 52 -10.91 -0.05 -16.32
N VAL A 53 -11.38 0.98 -15.61
CA VAL A 53 -10.89 2.34 -15.85
C VAL A 53 -9.42 2.50 -15.44
N LEU A 54 -8.99 1.87 -14.35
CA LEU A 54 -7.60 1.95 -13.89
C LEU A 54 -6.67 1.13 -14.80
N THR A 55 -7.11 -0.05 -15.24
CA THR A 55 -6.38 -0.88 -16.21
C THR A 55 -6.24 -0.16 -17.55
N ALA A 56 -7.32 0.43 -18.08
CA ALA A 56 -7.27 1.19 -19.33
C ALA A 56 -6.33 2.39 -19.22
N ALA A 57 -6.39 3.13 -18.10
CA ALA A 57 -5.56 4.29 -17.83
C ALA A 57 -4.05 3.99 -17.86
N ALA A 58 -3.64 2.76 -17.54
CA ALA A 58 -2.24 2.34 -17.56
C ALA A 58 -1.59 2.39 -18.96
N SER A 59 -2.39 2.32 -20.02
CA SER A 59 -1.92 2.36 -21.42
C SER A 59 -2.16 3.72 -22.10
N GLN A 60 -2.85 4.63 -21.43
CA GLN A 60 -3.22 5.94 -21.98
C GLN A 60 -2.08 6.97 -21.81
N PRO A 61 -2.01 7.99 -22.68
CA PRO A 61 -1.26 9.21 -22.40
C PRO A 61 -1.70 9.80 -21.05
N VAL A 62 -0.74 10.30 -20.26
CA VAL A 62 -1.00 10.81 -18.89
C VAL A 62 -2.19 11.79 -18.80
N PRO A 63 -2.37 12.76 -19.71
CA PRO A 63 -3.53 13.66 -19.65
C PRO A 63 -4.86 12.94 -19.84
N GLU A 64 -4.90 11.94 -20.72
CA GLU A 64 -6.10 11.13 -21.00
C GLU A 64 -6.40 10.20 -19.82
N ALA A 65 -5.39 9.54 -19.28
CA ALA A 65 -5.49 8.71 -18.07
C ALA A 65 -6.09 9.50 -16.89
N GLN A 66 -5.57 10.71 -16.63
CA GLN A 66 -6.08 11.58 -15.57
C GLN A 66 -7.54 11.98 -15.79
N SER A 67 -7.91 12.30 -17.04
CA SER A 67 -9.28 12.65 -17.39
C SER A 67 -10.24 11.47 -17.20
N SER A 68 -9.88 10.28 -17.71
CA SER A 68 -10.67 9.04 -17.60
C SER A 68 -10.93 8.66 -16.15
N VAL A 69 -9.86 8.57 -15.35
CA VAL A 69 -9.93 8.21 -13.92
C VAL A 69 -10.77 9.24 -13.15
N ARG A 70 -10.55 10.53 -13.39
CA ARG A 70 -11.32 11.59 -12.73
C ARG A 70 -12.80 11.52 -13.11
N GLY A 71 -13.11 11.35 -14.40
CA GLY A 71 -14.48 11.25 -14.89
C GLY A 71 -15.24 10.11 -14.22
N TYR A 72 -14.60 8.94 -14.11
CA TYR A 72 -15.17 7.78 -13.44
C TYR A 72 -15.44 8.05 -11.95
N PHE A 73 -14.44 8.50 -11.19
CA PHE A 73 -14.59 8.71 -9.75
C PHE A 73 -15.47 9.92 -9.36
N LEU A 74 -15.71 10.86 -10.28
CA LEU A 74 -16.75 11.87 -10.10
C LEU A 74 -18.16 11.29 -10.18
N ALA A 75 -18.37 10.26 -11.01
CA ALA A 75 -19.63 9.51 -11.07
C ALA A 75 -19.75 8.48 -9.93
N HIS A 76 -18.62 8.01 -9.39
CA HIS A 76 -18.52 7.00 -8.35
C HIS A 76 -17.77 7.50 -7.10
N PRO A 77 -18.31 8.52 -6.38
CA PRO A 77 -17.62 9.11 -5.24
C PRO A 77 -17.45 8.15 -4.06
N GLY A 78 -18.32 7.15 -3.91
CA GLY A 78 -18.18 6.11 -2.90
C GLY A 78 -16.92 5.27 -3.12
N GLU A 79 -16.71 4.83 -4.36
CA GLU A 79 -15.55 4.00 -4.70
C GLU A 79 -14.23 4.77 -4.55
N PHE A 80 -14.25 6.08 -4.81
CA PHE A 80 -13.12 6.95 -4.53
C PHE A 80 -12.78 7.01 -3.03
N LEU A 81 -13.80 7.12 -2.17
CA LEU A 81 -13.61 7.13 -0.71
C LEU A 81 -13.08 5.78 -0.21
N ASP A 82 -13.58 4.67 -0.75
CA ASP A 82 -13.14 3.33 -0.37
C ASP A 82 -11.67 3.11 -0.74
N LEU A 83 -11.27 3.46 -1.96
CA LEU A 83 -9.86 3.41 -2.37
C LEU A 83 -8.99 4.36 -1.54
N GLN A 84 -9.49 5.54 -1.18
CA GLN A 84 -8.78 6.45 -0.28
C GLN A 84 -8.58 5.86 1.12
N ASN A 85 -9.54 5.08 1.63
CA ASN A 85 -9.45 4.37 2.90
C ASN A 85 -8.45 3.22 2.82
N ILE A 86 -8.46 2.46 1.73
CA ILE A 86 -7.51 1.36 1.47
C ILE A 86 -6.07 1.85 1.52
N VAL A 87 -5.76 3.04 1.00
CA VAL A 87 -4.39 3.59 0.98
C VAL A 87 -3.98 4.33 2.26
N GLN A 88 -4.88 4.49 3.26
CA GLN A 88 -4.54 5.20 4.51
C GLN A 88 -3.32 4.65 5.24
N PRO A 89 -3.12 3.33 5.38
CA PRO A 89 -1.97 2.81 6.11
C PRO A 89 -0.62 3.30 5.55
N LEU A 90 -0.53 3.50 4.23
CA LEU A 90 0.67 4.07 3.61
C LEU A 90 0.85 5.56 3.92
N LYS A 91 -0.24 6.32 3.99
CA LYS A 91 -0.22 7.74 4.40
C LYS A 91 0.22 7.85 5.87
N ASP A 92 -0.25 6.96 6.73
CA ASP A 92 0.11 6.93 8.14
C ASP A 92 1.60 6.64 8.33
N VAL A 93 2.14 5.64 7.62
CA VAL A 93 3.58 5.34 7.64
C VAL A 93 4.39 6.54 7.15
N LYS A 94 3.97 7.19 6.05
CA LYS A 94 4.62 8.42 5.55
C LYS A 94 4.68 9.50 6.64
N ASN A 95 3.55 9.78 7.28
CA ASN A 95 3.44 10.82 8.30
C ASN A 95 4.25 10.48 9.56
N GLN A 96 4.24 9.21 9.98
CA GLN A 96 4.93 8.75 11.17
C GLN A 96 6.45 8.72 11.00
N CYS A 97 6.93 8.41 9.80
CA CYS A 97 8.35 8.11 9.57
C CYS A 97 9.09 9.22 8.80
N GLY A 98 8.38 10.23 8.29
CA GLY A 98 8.98 11.33 7.52
C GLY A 98 9.60 10.89 6.19
N VAL A 99 9.24 9.69 5.72
CA VAL A 99 9.71 9.13 4.45
C VAL A 99 8.66 9.43 3.39
N ASP A 100 8.94 10.41 2.54
CA ASP A 100 8.15 10.61 1.33
C ASP A 100 8.58 9.54 0.32
N VAL A 101 8.01 8.34 0.47
CA VAL A 101 8.17 7.24 -0.46
C VAL A 101 6.90 7.18 -1.29
N SER A 102 6.94 7.92 -2.39
CA SER A 102 5.92 7.86 -3.43
C SER A 102 6.06 6.58 -4.26
N PRO A 103 4.97 6.10 -4.88
CA PRO A 103 5.03 5.01 -5.86
C PRO A 103 6.09 5.24 -6.95
N THR A 104 6.27 6.49 -7.39
CA THR A 104 7.30 6.86 -8.37
C THR A 104 8.70 6.63 -7.82
N GLN A 105 9.00 7.04 -6.59
CA GLN A 105 10.32 6.81 -6.00
C GLN A 105 10.60 5.31 -5.83
N LEU A 106 9.61 4.51 -5.42
CA LEU A 106 9.75 3.05 -5.40
C LEU A 106 10.08 2.49 -6.78
N ALA A 107 9.33 2.91 -7.81
CA ALA A 107 9.58 2.48 -9.17
C ALA A 107 11.02 2.84 -9.61
N THR A 108 11.50 4.04 -9.30
CA THR A 108 12.90 4.42 -9.61
C THR A 108 13.93 3.58 -8.86
N LEU A 109 13.66 3.22 -7.59
CA LEU A 109 14.54 2.36 -6.80
C LEU A 109 14.58 0.94 -7.36
N PHE A 110 13.43 0.38 -7.74
CA PHE A 110 13.37 -0.93 -8.39
C PHE A 110 14.08 -0.92 -9.74
N GLN A 111 13.92 0.14 -10.53
CA GLN A 111 14.62 0.30 -11.81
C GLN A 111 16.15 0.34 -11.63
N ALA A 112 16.65 0.91 -10.54
CA ALA A 112 18.08 0.95 -10.23
C ALA A 112 18.67 -0.40 -9.79
N LEU A 113 17.84 -1.38 -9.44
CA LEU A 113 18.23 -2.74 -9.07
C LEU A 113 18.17 -3.73 -10.25
N ALA A 114 17.59 -3.33 -11.38
CA ALA A 114 17.44 -4.11 -12.60
C ALA A 114 18.67 -3.94 -13.52
#